data_AF-A0A1G0DSM7-F1
#
_entry.id   AF-A0A1G0DSM7-F1
#
_cell.length_a   1.000
_cell.length_b   1.000
_cell.length_c   1.000
_cell.angle_alpha   90.00
_cell.angle_beta   90.00
_cell.angle_gamma   90.00
#
_symmetry.space_group_name_H-M   'P 1'
#
loop_
_entity.id
_entity.type
_entity.pdbx_description
1 polymer ?
#
loop_
_entity_poly.entity_id
_entity_poly.type
_entity_poly.pdbx_seq_one_letter_code
_entity_poly.pdbx_strand_id
1 'polypeptide(L)'
;MLLAPLPAHAEYGDVVLNKRAEKAGVRPVIFPHWFHRIRFRCKVCHSELGFEMRAGANDVLMLDIINGKFCGMCHNNKIAWGPENCDLCHSGKPGLESGVRGGATTMGPGRW
;
A
#
# COMPACT_ATOMS: atom_id res chain seq x y z
N MET A 1 38.47 -18.24 3.75
CA MET A 1 37.82 -17.00 3.28
C MET A 1 36.39 -17.00 3.80
N LEU A 2 36.05 -16.19 4.81
CA LEU A 2 34.65 -16.01 5.24
C LEU A 2 33.96 -15.09 4.23
N LEU A 3 32.97 -15.59 3.50
CA LEU A 3 32.07 -14.73 2.74
C LEU A 3 31.22 -13.93 3.74
N ALA A 4 31.31 -12.60 3.68
CA ALA A 4 30.35 -11.74 4.37
C ALA A 4 28.96 -11.97 3.75
N PRO A 5 27.89 -12.07 4.56
CA PRO A 5 26.53 -12.19 4.03
C PRO A 5 26.19 -10.93 3.22
N LEU A 6 25.61 -11.13 2.04
CA LEU A 6 25.09 -10.03 1.22
C LEU A 6 24.03 -9.27 2.03
N PRO A 7 24.00 -7.93 1.97
CA PRO A 7 22.94 -7.17 2.60
C PRO A 7 21.60 -7.61 2.01
N ALA A 8 20.72 -8.14 2.87
CA ALA A 8 19.35 -8.45 2.51
C ALA A 8 18.63 -7.13 2.22
N HIS A 9 18.35 -6.86 0.95
CA HIS A 9 17.55 -5.72 0.56
C HIS A 9 16.10 -6.07 0.85
N ALA A 10 15.43 -5.27 1.68
CA ALA A 10 13.99 -5.42 1.89
C ALA A 10 13.28 -5.20 0.54
N GLU A 11 12.87 -6.30 -0.10
CA GLU A 11 12.19 -6.25 -1.39
C GLU A 11 10.81 -5.60 -1.21
N TYR A 12 10.69 -4.33 -1.59
CA TYR A 12 9.43 -3.58 -1.78
C TYR A 12 8.50 -3.60 -0.55
N GLY A 13 8.68 -2.59 0.31
CA GLY A 13 7.95 -2.47 1.57
C GLY A 13 6.53 -1.91 1.47
N ASP A 14 6.02 -1.48 2.62
CA ASP A 14 4.67 -0.96 2.77
C ASP A 14 4.54 0.40 2.09
N VAL A 15 3.42 0.63 1.39
CA VAL A 15 3.11 1.96 0.84
C VAL A 15 2.18 2.67 1.80
N VAL A 16 2.59 3.85 2.24
CA VAL A 16 1.74 4.75 3.00
C VAL A 16 0.99 5.64 2.02
N LEU A 17 -0.33 5.72 2.16
CA LEU A 17 -1.18 6.69 1.45
C LEU A 17 -1.79 7.65 2.47
N ASN A 18 -1.34 8.91 2.41
CA ASN A 18 -1.78 9.95 3.34
C ASN A 18 -1.97 11.33 2.66
N LYS A 19 -2.07 11.40 1.34
CA LYS A 19 -2.30 12.66 0.62
C LYS A 19 -3.60 13.35 1.06
N ARG A 20 -4.61 12.57 1.45
CA ARG A 20 -5.97 13.02 1.81
C ARG A 20 -6.50 12.46 3.12
N ALA A 21 -6.00 11.31 3.59
CA ALA A 21 -6.58 10.57 4.71
C ALA A 21 -6.66 11.43 5.99
N GLU A 22 -5.54 11.96 6.47
CA GLU A 22 -5.55 12.79 7.69
C GLU A 22 -6.32 14.10 7.52
N LYS A 23 -6.26 14.72 6.34
CA LYS A 23 -7.05 15.92 6.04
C LYS A 23 -8.56 15.65 6.06
N ALA A 24 -8.97 14.40 5.83
CA ALA A 24 -10.34 13.93 5.92
C ALA A 24 -10.70 13.36 7.30
N GLY A 25 -9.82 13.48 8.30
CA GLY A 25 -10.08 13.04 9.67
C GLY A 25 -9.92 11.53 9.91
N VAL A 26 -9.29 10.80 8.99
CA VAL A 26 -9.01 9.36 9.13
C VAL A 26 -7.51 9.09 9.13
N ARG A 27 -7.10 7.97 9.73
CA ARG A 27 -5.68 7.61 9.83
C ARG A 27 -5.05 7.35 8.45
N PRO A 28 -3.73 7.50 8.28
CA PRO A 28 -3.03 7.11 7.06
C PRO A 28 -3.30 5.65 6.68
N VAL A 29 -3.36 5.36 5.39
CA VAL A 29 -3.53 3.98 4.90
C VAL A 29 -2.16 3.32 4.79
N ILE A 30 -2.05 2.07 5.26
CA ILE A 30 -0.88 1.22 5.05
C ILE A 30 -1.26 0.12 4.08
N PHE A 31 -0.59 0.08 2.93
CA PHE A 31 -0.71 -1.00 1.95
C PHE A 31 0.50 -1.95 2.05
N PRO A 32 0.33 -3.17 2.60
CA PRO A 32 1.42 -4.12 2.74
C PRO A 32 1.64 -4.90 1.45
N HIS A 33 2.65 -4.50 0.65
CA HIS A 33 3.01 -5.21 -0.59
C HIS A 33 3.30 -6.69 -0.37
N TRP A 34 3.96 -7.05 0.74
CA TRP A 34 4.30 -8.44 1.05
C TRP A 34 3.08 -9.35 1.06
N PHE A 35 2.03 -8.96 1.79
CA PHE A 35 0.83 -9.78 1.93
C PHE A 35 0.10 -9.99 0.60
N HIS A 36 0.07 -8.95 -0.23
CA HIS A 36 -0.56 -9.00 -1.56
C HIS A 36 0.28 -9.82 -2.56
N ARG A 37 1.61 -9.71 -2.50
CA ARG A 37 2.53 -10.43 -3.40
C ARG A 37 2.57 -11.95 -3.19
N ILE A 38 2.20 -12.44 -2.00
CA ILE A 38 2.04 -13.88 -1.78
C ILE A 38 0.92 -14.46 -2.68
N ARG A 39 -0.05 -13.64 -3.09
CA ARG A 39 -1.24 -14.07 -3.83
C ARG A 39 -1.28 -13.55 -5.27
N PHE A 40 -0.70 -12.38 -5.53
CA PHE A 40 -0.83 -11.67 -6.80
C PHE A 40 0.52 -11.23 -7.36
N ARG A 41 0.62 -11.25 -8.69
CA ARG A 41 1.80 -10.75 -9.41
C ARG A 41 1.73 -9.23 -9.58
N CYS A 42 2.88 -8.57 -9.74
CA CYS A 42 2.98 -7.11 -9.90
C CYS A 42 2.05 -6.54 -10.98
N LYS A 43 1.87 -7.27 -12.09
CA LYS A 43 1.01 -6.86 -13.21
C LYS A 43 -0.45 -6.62 -12.82
N VAL A 44 -0.95 -7.37 -11.83
CA VAL A 44 -2.34 -7.25 -11.38
C VAL A 44 -2.55 -5.84 -10.82
N CYS A 45 -1.67 -5.38 -9.95
CA CYS A 45 -1.79 -4.06 -9.35
C CYS A 45 -1.39 -2.95 -10.33
N HIS A 46 -0.24 -3.08 -10.98
CA HIS A 46 0.39 -1.95 -11.67
C HIS A 46 0.05 -1.80 -13.16
N SER A 47 -0.54 -2.83 -13.77
CA SER A 47 -1.01 -2.76 -15.15
C SER A 47 -2.52 -2.93 -15.23
N GLU A 48 -3.07 -3.97 -14.60
CA GLU A 48 -4.51 -4.28 -14.71
C GLU A 48 -5.37 -3.33 -13.86
N LEU A 49 -4.95 -3.04 -12.61
CA LEU A 49 -5.64 -2.11 -11.71
C LEU A 49 -5.23 -0.63 -11.89
N GLY A 50 -4.15 -0.37 -12.64
CA GLY A 50 -3.69 0.99 -12.96
C GLY A 50 -2.98 1.73 -11.82
N PHE A 51 -2.42 1.01 -10.83
CA PHE A 51 -1.52 1.65 -9.87
C PHE A 51 -0.19 2.00 -10.53
N GLU A 52 0.16 3.28 -10.55
CA GLU A 52 1.47 3.71 -11.04
C GLU A 52 2.57 3.17 -10.13
N MET A 53 3.72 2.84 -10.71
CA MET A 53 4.91 2.39 -9.98
C MET A 53 5.60 3.55 -9.23
N ARG A 54 4.81 4.41 -8.57
CA ARG A 54 5.27 5.59 -7.84
C ARG A 54 4.28 5.91 -6.70
N ALA A 55 4.77 5.91 -5.46
CA ALA A 55 3.93 6.25 -4.31
C ALA A 55 3.35 7.66 -4.43
N GLY A 56 2.05 7.80 -4.10
CA GLY A 56 1.34 9.07 -4.18
C GLY A 56 1.02 9.56 -5.61
N ALA A 57 1.28 8.74 -6.64
CA ALA A 57 0.96 9.08 -8.02
C ALA A 57 -0.52 9.01 -8.34
N ASN A 58 -1.21 7.99 -7.84
CA ASN A 58 -2.64 7.82 -8.01
C ASN A 58 -3.41 8.58 -6.92
N ASP A 59 -4.49 9.24 -7.31
CA ASP A 59 -5.50 9.73 -6.38
C ASP A 59 -6.53 8.62 -6.13
N VAL A 60 -6.31 7.87 -5.06
CA VAL A 60 -7.23 6.80 -4.63
C VAL A 60 -8.30 7.40 -3.72
N LEU A 61 -9.53 7.47 -4.21
CA LEU A 61 -10.68 8.00 -3.47
C LEU A 61 -11.58 6.85 -2.98
N MET A 62 -12.23 7.01 -1.83
CA MET A 62 -13.20 6.01 -1.38
C MET A 62 -14.37 5.84 -2.35
N LEU A 63 -14.79 6.91 -3.04
CA LEU A 63 -15.82 6.80 -4.07
C LEU A 63 -15.39 5.87 -5.22
N ASP A 64 -14.13 5.95 -5.65
CA ASP A 64 -13.60 5.05 -6.67
C ASP A 64 -13.52 3.61 -6.17
N ILE A 65 -13.14 3.41 -4.89
CA ILE A 65 -13.10 2.08 -4.25
C ILE A 65 -14.50 1.48 -4.17
N ILE A 66 -15.51 2.24 -3.75
CA ILE A 66 -16.91 1.78 -3.71
C ILE A 66 -17.41 1.43 -5.12
N ASN A 67 -16.98 2.18 -6.14
CA ASN A 67 -17.27 1.90 -7.54
C ASN A 67 -16.39 0.78 -8.15
N GLY A 68 -15.69 0.02 -7.31
CA GLY A 68 -14.93 -1.16 -7.72
C GLY A 68 -13.57 -0.88 -8.33
N LYS A 69 -13.00 0.32 -8.22
CA LYS A 69 -11.65 0.63 -8.72
C LYS A 69 -10.60 0.45 -7.62
N PHE A 70 -9.32 0.39 -8.01
CA PHE A 70 -8.18 0.30 -7.09
C PHE A 70 -8.36 -0.85 -6.08
N CYS A 71 -8.40 -0.54 -4.78
CA CYS A 71 -8.63 -1.48 -3.69
C CYS A 71 -9.96 -2.24 -3.86
N GLY A 72 -10.99 -1.55 -4.38
CA GLY A 72 -12.35 -2.07 -4.55
C GLY A 72 -12.50 -3.15 -5.61
N MET A 73 -11.50 -3.35 -6.48
CA MET A 73 -11.49 -4.50 -7.39
C MET A 73 -11.44 -5.84 -6.61
N CYS A 74 -10.85 -5.84 -5.41
CA CYS A 74 -10.71 -7.03 -4.56
C CYS A 74 -11.40 -6.88 -3.20
N HIS A 75 -11.29 -5.72 -2.55
CA HIS A 75 -11.98 -5.41 -1.30
C HIS A 75 -13.44 -5.05 -1.59
N ASN A 76 -14.24 -6.09 -1.84
CA ASN A 76 -15.61 -5.99 -2.37
C ASN A 76 -16.58 -7.03 -1.79
N ASN A 77 -16.24 -7.62 -0.64
CA ASN A 77 -17.00 -8.70 0.01
C ASN A 77 -17.11 -10.01 -0.79
N LYS A 78 -16.34 -10.17 -1.86
CA LYS A 78 -16.27 -11.43 -2.64
C LYS A 78 -14.86 -12.01 -2.65
N ILE A 79 -13.85 -11.19 -2.94
CA ILE A 79 -12.45 -11.64 -3.02
C ILE A 79 -11.74 -11.39 -1.68
N ALA A 80 -11.96 -10.22 -1.10
CA ALA A 80 -11.51 -9.82 0.23
C ALA A 80 -12.64 -9.09 0.96
N TRP A 81 -12.39 -8.80 2.24
CA TRP A 81 -13.28 -8.00 3.09
C TRP A 81 -13.62 -6.65 2.44
N GLY A 82 -14.83 -6.15 2.67
CA GLY A 82 -15.37 -4.96 2.00
C GLY A 82 -14.89 -3.61 2.56
N PRO A 83 -15.00 -2.53 1.76
CA PRO A 83 -14.41 -1.23 2.07
C PRO A 83 -15.01 -0.54 3.31
N GLU A 84 -16.11 -1.03 3.85
CA GLU A 84 -16.72 -0.59 5.10
C GLU A 84 -15.85 -0.84 6.35
N ASN A 85 -14.86 -1.74 6.27
CA ASN A 85 -13.95 -2.04 7.37
C ASN A 85 -12.79 -1.02 7.41
N CYS A 86 -13.12 0.24 7.67
CA CYS A 86 -12.22 1.40 7.56
C CYS A 86 -10.85 1.18 8.23
N ASP A 87 -10.84 0.66 9.46
CA ASP A 87 -9.64 0.50 10.28
C ASP A 87 -8.62 -0.51 9.74
N LEU A 88 -9.04 -1.42 8.86
CA LEU A 88 -8.14 -2.39 8.25
C LEU A 88 -7.24 -1.75 7.18
N CYS A 89 -7.75 -0.73 6.47
CA CYS A 89 -6.96 0.10 5.56
C CYS A 89 -6.25 1.23 6.30
N HIS A 90 -7.02 2.01 7.05
CA HIS A 90 -6.58 3.21 7.77
C HIS A 90 -5.87 2.83 9.07
N SER A 91 -4.79 2.06 8.96
CA SER A 91 -4.08 1.47 10.10
C SER A 91 -2.82 2.23 10.50
N GLY A 92 -2.42 3.25 9.75
CA GLY A 92 -1.21 4.02 9.98
C GLY A 92 -1.27 4.89 11.24
N LYS A 93 -0.10 5.17 11.83
CA LYS A 93 0.00 6.17 12.89
C LYS A 93 -0.22 7.57 12.31
N PRO A 94 -0.84 8.50 13.06
CA PRO A 94 -0.92 9.90 12.64
C PRO A 94 0.45 10.49 12.29
N GLY A 95 0.50 11.37 11.29
CA GLY A 95 1.69 12.05 10.80
C GLY A 95 2.55 11.24 9.81
N LEU A 96 2.18 10.01 9.45
CA LEU A 96 2.94 9.24 8.46
C LEU A 96 2.77 9.83 7.06
N GLU A 97 3.83 10.38 6.49
CA GLU A 97 3.80 10.90 5.12
C GLU A 97 3.68 9.78 4.08
N SER A 98 3.03 10.11 2.96
CA SER A 98 2.90 9.19 1.81
C SER A 98 4.26 8.79 1.27
N GLY A 99 4.44 7.52 0.92
CA GLY A 99 5.70 7.03 0.41
C GLY A 99 5.87 5.53 0.57
N VAL A 100 6.97 5.00 0.05
CA VAL A 100 7.37 3.62 0.32
C VAL A 100 8.18 3.59 1.62
N ARG A 101 7.78 2.73 2.55
CA ARG A 101 8.46 2.49 3.83
C ARG A 101 8.95 1.05 3.85
N GLY A 102 10.13 0.81 4.42
CA GLY A 102 10.56 -0.55 4.77
C GLY A 102 9.69 -1.07 5.91
N GLY A 103 9.41 -2.37 5.92
CA GLY A 103 8.38 -2.96 6.80
C GLY A 103 8.51 -2.55 8.28
N ALA A 104 7.34 -2.52 8.95
CA ALA A 104 7.01 -2.29 10.37
C ALA A 104 7.72 -1.16 11.17
N THR A 105 9.01 -0.90 10.95
CA THR A 105 9.81 0.13 11.66
C THR A 105 10.92 0.76 10.82
N THR A 106 11.12 0.41 9.54
CA THR A 106 12.30 0.86 8.80
C THR A 106 12.00 1.88 7.71
N MET A 107 12.67 3.04 7.77
CA MET A 107 12.83 3.91 6.62
C MET A 107 13.77 3.24 5.62
N GLY A 108 13.24 2.33 4.80
CA GLY A 108 13.89 2.01 3.54
C GLY A 108 13.96 3.29 2.69
N PRO A 109 15.07 3.57 2.00
CA PRO A 109 15.19 4.77 1.19
C PRO A 109 14.22 4.60 0.03
N GLY A 110 13.04 5.24 0.11
CA GLY A 110 12.07 5.30 -0.98
C GLY A 110 12.63 6.10 -2.16
N ARG A 111 13.73 5.63 -2.73
CA ARG A 111 14.32 6.11 -3.98
C ARG A 111 13.54 5.46 -5.11
N TRP A 112 12.57 6.22 -5.60
CA TRP A 112 12.09 6.13 -6.97
C TRP A 112 12.34 7.50 -7.58
#